data_AF-A0A831P4A5-F1
#
_entry.id   AF-A0A831P4A5-F1
#
_cell.length_a   1.000
_cell.length_b   1.000
_cell.length_c   1.000
_cell.angle_alpha   90.00
_cell.angle_beta   90.00
_cell.angle_gamma   90.00
#
_symmetry.space_group_name_H-M   'P 1'
#
loop_
_entity.id
_entity.type
_entity.pdbx_description
1 polymer ?
#
loop_
_entity_poly.entity_id
_entity_poly.type
_entity_poly.pdbx_seq_one_letter_code
_entity_poly.pdbx_strand_id
1 'polypeptide(L)'
;MSPSRLHPGGKPVILIVDDDEFYRTTLSDAFQKDGYKTFTAPDGNEGFEIYREVSPDVVILDRIMPQAGGTRFLMSVKDLSNSKECLLVIYSSTIKEGDETARRSRAHTGFSEVVHIPKSTPPDELPGVIQGIATSS
;
A
#
# COMPACT_ATOMS: atom_id res chain seq x y z
N MET A 1 -2.99 20.37 -10.81
CA MET A 1 -2.38 19.05 -10.60
C MET A 1 -1.63 19.15 -9.30
N SER A 2 -2.13 18.50 -8.24
CA SER A 2 -1.53 18.63 -6.90
C SER A 2 -0.28 17.75 -6.85
N PRO A 3 0.89 18.29 -6.44
CA PRO A 3 2.09 17.49 -6.26
C PRO A 3 1.81 16.45 -5.17
N SER A 4 2.08 15.19 -5.49
CA SER A 4 2.08 14.07 -4.56
C SER A 4 2.90 14.46 -3.33
N ARG A 5 2.31 14.28 -2.15
CA ARG A 5 2.86 14.70 -0.85
C ARG A 5 4.01 13.80 -0.41
N LEU A 6 4.96 13.52 -1.30
CA LEU A 6 6.20 12.86 -0.94
C LEU A 6 7.07 13.89 -0.22
N HIS A 7 6.81 13.97 1.09
CA HIS A 7 7.44 14.78 2.11
C HIS A 7 8.76 15.46 1.67
N PRO A 8 8.78 16.80 1.49
CA PRO A 8 10.03 17.53 1.27
C PRO A 8 10.89 17.42 2.53
N GLY A 9 11.77 16.41 2.59
CA GLY A 9 12.74 16.21 3.66
C GLY A 9 12.57 14.96 4.55
N GLY A 10 11.64 14.05 4.27
CA GLY A 10 11.43 12.83 5.07
C GLY A 10 11.00 11.61 4.25
N LYS A 11 11.20 10.40 4.80
CA LYS A 11 10.72 9.15 4.19
C LYS A 11 9.18 9.07 4.26
N PRO A 12 8.50 8.56 3.22
CA PRO A 12 7.06 8.31 3.24
C PRO A 12 6.60 7.48 4.45
N VAL A 13 5.40 7.75 4.95
CA VAL A 13 4.73 6.92 5.97
C VAL A 13 3.98 5.79 5.27
N ILE A 14 4.24 4.56 5.70
CA ILE A 14 3.67 3.34 5.10
C ILE A 14 2.64 2.73 6.05
N LEU A 15 1.48 2.35 5.53
CA LEU A 15 0.52 1.47 6.19
C LEU A 15 0.51 0.10 5.49
N ILE A 16 0.71 -0.97 6.24
CA ILE A 16 0.68 -2.36 5.75
C ILE A 16 -0.59 -3.03 6.27
N VAL A 17 -1.42 -3.53 5.37
CA VAL A 17 -2.68 -4.23 5.69
C VAL A 17 -2.64 -5.61 5.05
N ASP A 18 -2.48 -6.64 5.88
CA ASP A 18 -2.31 -8.04 5.46
C ASP A 18 -2.76 -8.92 6.64
N ASP A 19 -3.50 -10.02 6.42
CA ASP A 19 -3.94 -10.89 7.52
C ASP A 19 -2.84 -11.82 8.03
N ASP A 20 -1.78 -12.02 7.24
CA ASP A 20 -0.63 -12.84 7.63
C ASP A 20 0.41 -12.03 8.43
N GLU A 21 0.60 -12.43 9.69
CA GLU A 21 1.57 -11.80 10.62
C GLU A 21 3.01 -11.86 10.11
N PHE A 22 3.38 -12.95 9.43
CA PHE A 22 4.72 -13.11 8.88
C PHE A 22 5.00 -12.06 7.81
N TYR A 23 4.06 -11.85 6.89
CA TYR A 23 4.19 -10.81 5.87
C TYR A 23 4.17 -9.41 6.48
N ARG A 24 3.25 -9.12 7.40
CA ARG A 24 3.21 -7.81 8.09
C ARG A 24 4.54 -7.48 8.77
N THR A 25 5.10 -8.43 9.52
CA THR A 25 6.35 -8.24 10.26
C THR A 25 7.53 -8.08 9.31
N THR A 26 7.65 -8.98 8.33
CA THR A 26 8.78 -8.96 7.37
C THR A 26 8.79 -7.68 6.52
N LEU A 27 7.62 -7.24 6.06
CA LEU A 27 7.47 -5.97 5.33
C LEU A 27 7.83 -4.80 6.23
N SER A 28 7.28 -4.74 7.45
CA SER A 28 7.55 -3.66 8.39
C SER A 28 9.05 -3.54 8.66
N ASP A 29 9.73 -4.66 8.94
CA ASP A 29 11.17 -4.69 9.18
C ASP A 29 11.97 -4.21 7.97
N ALA A 30 11.60 -4.62 6.76
CA ALA A 30 12.26 -4.19 5.54
C ALA A 30 12.17 -2.67 5.34
N PHE A 31 10.99 -2.09 5.52
CA PHE A 31 10.79 -0.64 5.42
C PHE A 31 11.48 0.14 6.55
N GLN A 32 11.42 -0.34 7.79
CA GLN A 32 12.06 0.33 8.92
C GLN A 32 13.58 0.34 8.81
N LYS A 33 14.20 -0.73 8.28
CA LYS A 33 15.65 -0.77 7.99
C LYS A 33 16.10 0.35 7.05
N ASP A 34 15.23 0.75 6.13
CA ASP A 34 15.46 1.82 5.16
C ASP A 34 14.99 3.20 5.65
N GLY A 35 14.61 3.30 6.92
CA GLY A 35 14.26 4.55 7.59
C GLY A 35 12.82 5.02 7.39
N TYR A 36 11.93 4.17 6.86
CA TYR A 36 10.51 4.48 6.73
C TYR A 36 9.80 4.30 8.08
N LYS A 37 8.76 5.10 8.30
CA LYS A 37 7.80 4.87 9.39
C LYS A 37 6.72 3.94 8.91
N THR A 38 6.46 2.86 9.64
CA THR A 38 5.44 1.85 9.29
C THR A 38 4.36 1.79 10.36
N PHE A 39 3.13 1.54 9.89
CA PHE A 39 2.00 1.09 10.69
C PHE A 39 1.48 -0.20 10.08
N THR A 40 0.92 -1.11 10.89
CA THR A 40 0.44 -2.41 10.44
C THR A 40 -0.99 -2.63 10.91
N ALA A 41 -1.77 -3.36 10.12
CA ALA A 41 -3.12 -3.80 10.46
C ALA A 41 -3.37 -5.23 9.97
N PRO A 42 -3.96 -6.11 10.80
CA PRO A 42 -4.28 -7.49 10.44
C PRO A 42 -5.55 -7.62 9.58
N ASP A 43 -6.35 -6.57 9.47
CA ASP A 43 -7.58 -6.60 8.66
C ASP A 43 -7.97 -5.21 8.12
N GLY A 44 -8.99 -5.21 7.26
CA GLY A 44 -9.42 -4.00 6.57
C GLY A 44 -10.14 -2.96 7.43
N ASN A 45 -10.70 -3.33 8.59
CA ASN A 45 -11.32 -2.37 9.51
C ASN A 45 -10.25 -1.62 10.30
N GLU A 46 -9.33 -2.36 10.92
CA GLU A 46 -8.21 -1.76 11.65
C GLU A 46 -7.33 -0.95 10.70
N GLY A 47 -7.11 -1.46 9.48
CA GLY A 47 -6.42 -0.72 8.42
C GLY A 47 -7.09 0.60 8.11
N PHE A 48 -8.42 0.64 8.03
CA PHE A 48 -9.16 1.88 7.77
C PHE A 48 -9.09 2.88 8.93
N GLU A 49 -9.17 2.39 10.17
CA GLU A 49 -9.03 3.23 11.37
C GLU A 49 -7.66 3.90 11.42
N ILE A 50 -6.60 3.11 11.24
CA ILE A 50 -5.22 3.61 11.18
C ILE A 50 -5.05 4.57 10.00
N TYR A 51 -5.57 4.22 8.82
CA TYR A 51 -5.48 5.10 7.63
C TYR A 51 -6.01 6.51 7.92
N ARG A 52 -7.14 6.62 8.62
CA ARG A 52 -7.75 7.91 8.98
C ARG A 52 -6.91 8.69 9.99
N GLU A 53 -6.30 7.99 10.95
CA GLU A 53 -5.51 8.62 11.99
C GLU A 53 -4.16 9.10 11.47
N VAL A 54 -3.46 8.26 10.69
CA VAL A 54 -2.06 8.51 10.32
C VAL A 54 -1.89 9.14 8.95
N SER A 55 -2.94 9.12 8.11
CA SER A 55 -2.93 9.63 6.72
C SER A 55 -1.67 9.21 5.95
N PRO A 56 -1.48 7.90 5.71
CA PRO A 56 -0.24 7.37 5.15
C PRO A 56 -0.03 7.84 3.71
N ASP A 57 1.22 7.96 3.29
CA ASP A 57 1.59 8.28 1.91
C ASP A 57 1.47 7.04 1.01
N VAL A 58 1.69 5.86 1.59
CA VAL A 58 1.61 4.59 0.88
C VAL A 58 0.82 3.58 1.71
N VAL A 59 -0.08 2.86 1.05
CA VAL A 59 -0.74 1.67 1.59
C VAL A 59 -0.22 0.45 0.85
N ILE A 60 0.28 -0.54 1.57
CA ILE A 60 0.56 -1.88 1.06
C ILE A 60 -0.58 -2.78 1.51
N LEU A 61 -1.32 -3.35 0.58
CA LEU A 61 -2.56 -4.08 0.84
C LEU A 61 -2.49 -5.48 0.23
N ASP A 62 -2.74 -6.52 1.04
CA ASP A 62 -3.21 -7.79 0.49
C ASP A 62 -4.70 -7.66 0.14
N ARG A 63 -5.01 -7.91 -1.13
CA ARG A 63 -6.38 -7.87 -1.62
C ARG A 63 -7.17 -9.11 -1.19
N ILE A 64 -6.49 -10.25 -1.07
CA ILE A 64 -7.10 -11.54 -0.78
C ILE A 64 -6.94 -11.83 0.72
N MET A 65 -7.75 -11.14 1.52
CA MET A 65 -7.86 -11.42 2.95
C MET A 65 -9.19 -12.12 3.25
N PRO A 66 -9.26 -12.94 4.32
CA PRO A 66 -10.50 -13.52 4.83
C PRO A 66 -11.60 -12.47 5.00
N GLN A 67 -12.85 -12.92 4.91
CA GLN A 67 -14.04 -12.08 5.13
C GLN A 67 -14.08 -10.81 4.24
N ALA A 68 -13.46 -10.88 3.06
CA ALA A 68 -13.33 -9.76 2.13
C ALA A 68 -12.61 -8.53 2.69
N GLY A 69 -11.70 -8.71 3.66
CA GLY A 69 -11.01 -7.62 4.36
C GLY A 69 -10.38 -6.58 3.42
N GLY A 70 -9.66 -7.02 2.38
CA GLY A 70 -8.98 -6.09 1.46
C GLY A 70 -9.96 -5.29 0.60
N THR A 71 -11.07 -5.90 0.21
CA THR A 71 -12.14 -5.20 -0.51
C THR A 71 -12.86 -4.21 0.40
N ARG A 72 -13.12 -4.60 1.65
CA ARG A 72 -13.74 -3.73 2.66
C ARG A 72 -12.90 -2.49 2.95
N PHE A 73 -11.58 -2.66 3.09
CA PHE A 73 -10.65 -1.53 3.21
C PHE A 73 -10.78 -0.55 2.04
N LEU A 74 -10.69 -1.05 0.80
CA LEU A 74 -10.80 -0.22 -0.40
C LEU A 74 -12.15 0.51 -0.48
N MET A 75 -13.25 -0.15 -0.15
CA MET A 75 -14.57 0.46 -0.12
C MET A 75 -14.67 1.58 0.92
N SER A 76 -14.08 1.39 2.10
CA SER A 76 -14.10 2.40 3.18
C SER A 76 -13.25 3.62 2.84
N VAL A 77 -12.11 3.44 2.18
CA VAL A 77 -11.18 4.55 1.85
C VAL A 77 -11.64 5.32 0.60
N LYS A 78 -12.40 4.70 -0.31
CA LYS A 78 -12.74 5.26 -1.62
C LYS A 78 -13.41 6.65 -1.57
N ASP A 79 -14.18 6.93 -0.53
CA ASP A 79 -14.92 8.19 -0.40
C ASP A 79 -14.15 9.28 0.38
N LEU A 80 -12.93 8.97 0.85
CA LEU A 80 -12.08 9.96 1.54
C LEU A 80 -11.34 10.85 0.53
N SER A 81 -11.23 12.15 0.82
CA SER A 81 -10.54 13.09 -0.09
C SER A 81 -9.03 12.87 -0.17
N ASN A 82 -8.41 12.34 0.88
CA ASN A 82 -6.96 12.09 0.96
C ASN A 82 -6.53 10.81 0.25
N SER A 83 -7.45 9.92 -0.14
CA SER A 83 -7.13 8.70 -0.92
C SER A 83 -6.45 9.01 -2.25
N LYS A 84 -6.72 10.19 -2.82
CA LYS A 84 -6.17 10.64 -4.09
C LYS A 84 -4.70 11.03 -4.02
N GLU A 85 -4.18 11.28 -2.82
CA GLU A 85 -2.79 11.68 -2.59
C GLU A 85 -1.93 10.51 -2.10
N CYS A 86 -2.55 9.38 -1.80
CA CYS A 86 -1.90 8.16 -1.32
C CYS A 86 -1.61 7.21 -2.48
N LEU A 87 -0.45 6.56 -2.45
CA LEU A 87 -0.10 5.45 -3.35
C LEU A 87 -0.64 4.14 -2.78
N LEU A 88 -1.42 3.40 -3.57
CA LEU A 88 -1.84 2.04 -3.23
C LEU A 88 -0.93 1.00 -3.90
N VAL A 89 -0.29 0.16 -3.11
CA VAL A 89 0.45 -1.02 -3.54
C VAL A 89 -0.38 -2.26 -3.20
N ILE A 90 -0.90 -2.94 -4.21
CA ILE A 90 -1.50 -4.27 -4.04
C ILE A 90 -0.38 -5.31 -4.05
N TYR A 91 -0.10 -5.89 -2.88
CA TYR A 91 0.90 -6.94 -2.69
C TYR A 91 0.20 -8.27 -2.50
N SER A 92 0.12 -9.10 -3.55
CA SER A 92 -0.72 -10.31 -3.53
C SER A 92 -0.12 -11.49 -4.27
N SER A 93 -0.41 -12.71 -3.79
CA SER A 93 0.06 -13.97 -4.38
C SER A 93 -0.66 -14.34 -5.69
N THR A 94 -1.81 -13.73 -5.97
CA THR A 94 -2.59 -14.01 -7.19
C THR A 94 -2.13 -13.18 -8.38
N ILE A 95 -1.27 -12.18 -8.17
CA ILE A 95 -0.68 -11.39 -9.26
C ILE A 95 0.47 -12.20 -9.84
N LYS A 96 0.45 -12.44 -11.16
CA LYS A 96 1.57 -13.05 -11.88
C LYS A 96 2.46 -11.96 -12.45
N GLU A 97 3.76 -12.22 -12.53
CA GLU A 97 4.69 -11.37 -13.27
C GLU A 97 4.22 -11.20 -14.72
N GLY A 98 4.20 -9.95 -15.21
CA GLY A 98 3.74 -9.63 -16.57
C GLY A 98 2.24 -9.40 -16.73
N ASP A 99 1.43 -9.46 -15.67
CA ASP A 99 0.01 -9.09 -15.73
C ASP A 99 -0.17 -7.56 -15.82
N GLU A 100 -0.15 -7.04 -17.04
CA GLU A 100 -0.33 -5.61 -17.34
C GLU A 100 -1.74 -5.11 -17.00
N THR A 101 -2.74 -6.00 -17.04
CA THR A 101 -4.14 -5.74 -16.67
C THR A 101 -4.28 -5.44 -15.18
N ALA A 102 -3.62 -6.25 -14.34
CA ALA A 102 -3.54 -5.99 -12.91
C ALA A 102 -2.84 -4.65 -12.65
N ARG A 103 -1.67 -4.40 -13.28
CA ARG A 103 -0.85 -3.19 -13.07
C ARG A 103 -1.58 -1.86 -13.27
N ARG A 104 -2.69 -1.80 -13.99
CA ARG A 104 -3.36 -0.54 -14.36
C ARG A 104 -4.83 -0.42 -13.96
N SER A 105 -5.39 -1.37 -13.20
CA SER A 105 -6.79 -1.30 -12.79
C SER A 105 -7.00 -0.33 -11.62
N ARG A 106 -6.97 0.98 -11.90
CA ARG A 106 -7.40 2.06 -11.01
C ARG A 106 -8.90 2.00 -10.67
N ALA A 107 -9.67 1.32 -11.53
CA ALA A 107 -11.12 1.29 -11.43
C ALA A 107 -11.54 0.64 -10.09
N HIS A 108 -12.29 1.39 -9.28
CA HIS A 108 -12.93 0.98 -8.02
C HIS A 108 -12.09 1.03 -6.73
N THR A 109 -10.84 1.53 -6.74
CA THR A 109 -10.04 1.65 -5.51
C THR A 109 -10.23 2.98 -4.77
N GLY A 110 -10.51 4.06 -5.51
CA GLY A 110 -10.53 5.42 -4.97
C GLY A 110 -9.16 6.07 -4.81
N PHE A 111 -8.07 5.34 -5.11
CA PHE A 111 -6.71 5.86 -5.12
C PHE A 111 -6.36 6.39 -6.51
N SER A 112 -5.66 7.52 -6.55
CA SER A 112 -5.19 8.08 -7.82
C SER A 112 -4.09 7.24 -8.43
N GLU A 113 -3.23 6.60 -7.63
CA GLU A 113 -2.14 5.75 -8.10
C GLU A 113 -2.24 4.36 -7.46
N VAL A 114 -2.15 3.33 -8.31
CA VAL A 114 -2.23 1.94 -7.89
C VAL A 114 -1.12 1.16 -8.60
N VAL A 115 -0.34 0.39 -7.84
CA VAL A 115 0.72 -0.47 -8.32
C VAL A 115 0.47 -1.89 -7.82
N HIS A 116 0.69 -2.87 -8.69
CA HIS A 116 0.51 -4.27 -8.36
C HIS A 116 1.87 -4.95 -8.31
N ILE A 117 2.20 -5.53 -7.16
CA ILE A 117 3.46 -6.23 -6.93
C ILE A 117 3.14 -7.66 -6.47
N PRO A 118 3.68 -8.70 -7.13
CA PRO A 118 3.44 -10.07 -6.71
C PRO A 118 4.15 -10.37 -5.39
N LYS A 119 3.57 -11.22 -4.54
CA LYS A 119 4.24 -11.72 -3.32
C LYS A 119 5.52 -12.53 -3.59
N SER A 120 5.80 -12.86 -4.86
CA SER A 120 7.11 -13.40 -5.29
C SER A 120 8.22 -12.37 -5.25
N THR A 121 7.90 -11.06 -5.27
CA THR A 121 8.87 -10.00 -5.04
C THR A 121 9.31 -10.00 -3.58
N PRO A 122 10.63 -10.13 -3.31
CA PRO A 122 11.16 -10.13 -1.95
C PRO A 122 10.83 -8.84 -1.18
N PRO A 123 10.44 -8.92 0.11
CA PRO A 123 10.11 -7.75 0.92
C PRO A 123 11.21 -6.68 1.01
N ASP A 124 12.47 -7.09 0.98
CA ASP A 124 13.65 -6.22 1.01
C ASP A 124 13.87 -5.42 -0.28
N GLU A 125 13.26 -5.82 -1.39
CA GLU A 125 13.30 -5.05 -2.64
C GLU A 125 12.23 -3.94 -2.68
N LEU A 126 11.14 -4.08 -1.91
CA LEU A 126 10.00 -3.16 -1.96
C LEU A 126 10.32 -1.70 -1.62
N PRO A 127 11.17 -1.38 -0.62
CA PRO A 127 11.57 0.00 -0.37
C PRO A 127 12.19 0.69 -1.58
N GLY A 128 13.02 -0.03 -2.34
CA GLY A 128 13.63 0.47 -3.57
C GLY A 128 12.62 0.69 -4.69
N VAL A 129 11.70 -0.26 -4.88
CA VAL A 129 10.61 -0.16 -5.87
C VAL A 129 9.72 1.05 -5.57
N ILE A 130 9.29 1.22 -4.32
CA ILE A 130 8.42 2.34 -3.90
C ILE A 130 9.15 3.68 -4.04
N GLN A 131 10.42 3.74 -3.65
CA GLN A 131 11.23 4.95 -3.82
C GLN A 131 11.32 5.36 -5.29
N GLY A 132 11.50 4.39 -6.21
CA GLY A 132 11.59 4.64 -7.65
C GLY A 132 10.29 5.16 -8.27
N ILE A 133 9.13 4.65 -7.80
CA ILE A 133 7.81 5.15 -8.21
C ILE A 133 7.63 6.59 -7.73
N ALA A 134 7.94 6.86 -6.47
CA ALA A 134 7.83 8.17 -5.85
C ALA A 134 8.66 9.25 -6.55
N THR A 135 9.84 8.93 -7.08
CA THR A 135 10.70 9.87 -7.80
C THR A 135 10.36 10.07 -9.28
N SER A 136 9.47 9.25 -9.84
CA SER A 136 9.15 9.25 -11.28
C SER A 136 7.86 10.01 -11.62
N SER A 137 7.14 10.52 -10.61
CA SER A 137 5.85 11.23 -10.73
C SER A 137 5.96 12.73 -10.52
#